data_AF-A0A1V1VXM8-F1
#
_entry.id   AF-A0A1V1VXM8-F1
#
_cell.length_a   1.000
_cell.length_b   1.000
_cell.length_c   1.000
_cell.angle_alpha   90.00
_cell.angle_beta   90.00
_cell.angle_gamma   90.00
#
_symmetry.space_group_name_H-M   'P 1'
#
loop_
_entity.id
_entity.type
_entity.pdbx_description
1 polymer ?
#
loop_
_entity_poly.entity_id
_entity_poly.type
_entity_poly.pdbx_seq_one_letter_code
_entity_poly.pdbx_strand_id
1 'polypeptide(L)'
;MDPSGRRTLACLGLLVLSLVVLGLGGFIQLDDTSGSGSDRWNLPLGYLALVLAACAVPLALPTRAARRALGASLLGLAVVIAVLGWSVDGFRFVYGSHEGELNLLVVVVVLVGVALAAPIRFFVYGVVVLAATVASFLAGAARYATSNCDDPDWGAECDLAGLEGLLWAGVALVLGAAVIIALEVRRWRSQRAASASAEATR
;
A
#
# COMPACT_ATOMS: atom_id res chain seq x y z
N MET A 1 -0.78 12.86 30.81
CA MET A 1 -0.89 12.27 29.46
C MET A 1 -1.04 10.76 29.59
N ASP A 2 -2.16 10.21 29.11
CA ASP A 2 -2.44 8.76 29.11
C ASP A 2 -1.27 8.01 28.44
N PRO A 3 -0.76 6.90 29.00
CA PRO A 3 0.25 6.04 28.36
C PRO A 3 -0.04 5.71 26.89
N SER A 4 -1.31 5.64 26.48
CA SER A 4 -1.72 5.46 25.08
C SER A 4 -1.33 6.65 24.18
N GLY A 5 -1.50 7.89 24.68
CA GLY A 5 -1.18 9.12 23.97
C GLY A 5 0.31 9.33 23.79
N ARG A 6 1.11 9.02 24.82
CA ARG A 6 2.59 9.12 24.75
C ARG A 6 3.17 8.21 23.67
N ARG A 7 2.68 6.97 23.57
CA ARG A 7 3.11 6.03 22.52
C ARG A 7 2.72 6.49 21.14
N THR A 8 1.51 7.02 20.99
CA THR A 8 1.04 7.58 19.71
C THR A 8 1.94 8.71 19.24
N LEU A 9 2.26 9.66 20.13
CA LEU A 9 3.19 10.75 19.81
C LEU A 9 4.59 10.26 19.47
N ALA A 10 5.11 9.27 20.21
CA ALA A 10 6.43 8.70 19.90
C ALA A 10 6.46 8.03 18.52
N CYS A 11 5.41 7.29 18.15
CA CYS A 11 5.31 6.65 16.82
C CYS A 11 5.25 7.70 15.69
N LEU A 12 4.40 8.71 15.85
CA LEU A 12 4.29 9.80 14.87
C LEU A 12 5.57 10.62 14.79
N GLY A 13 6.22 10.86 15.93
CA GLY A 13 7.52 11.53 15.99
C GLY A 13 8.60 10.76 15.24
N LEU A 14 8.65 9.43 15.37
CA LEU A 14 9.57 8.58 14.59
C LEU A 14 9.27 8.63 13.09
N LEU A 15 8.00 8.63 12.70
CA LEU A 15 7.61 8.76 11.29
C LEU A 15 8.04 10.13 10.71
N VAL A 16 7.74 11.21 11.42
CA VAL A 16 8.15 12.57 11.02
C VAL A 16 9.68 12.67 10.95
N LEU A 17 10.39 12.14 11.93
CA LEU A 17 11.85 12.14 11.94
C LEU A 17 12.42 11.34 10.76
N SER A 18 11.83 10.19 10.43
CA SER A 18 12.19 9.40 9.25
C SER A 18 12.03 10.21 7.95
N LEU A 19 10.92 10.95 7.80
CA LEU A 19 10.69 11.82 6.64
C LEU A 19 11.69 12.98 6.56
N VAL A 20 12.04 13.59 7.70
CA VAL A 20 13.06 14.64 7.77
C VAL A 20 14.42 14.09 7.35
N VAL A 21 14.79 12.89 7.80
CA VAL A 21 16.05 12.23 7.41
C VAL A 21 16.07 11.93 5.91
N LEU A 22 14.96 11.48 5.32
CA LEU A 22 14.85 11.28 3.86
C LEU A 22 15.03 12.58 3.08
N GLY A 23 14.38 13.66 3.54
CA GLY A 23 14.51 14.98 2.92
C GLY A 23 15.94 15.52 2.99
N LEU A 24 16.59 15.42 4.16
CA LEU A 24 17.98 15.84 4.35
C LEU A 24 18.98 14.98 3.56
N GLY A 25 18.65 13.72 3.31
CA GLY A 25 19.47 12.83 2.49
C GLY A 25 19.43 13.15 0.99
N GLY A 26 18.47 13.97 0.54
CA GLY A 26 18.26 14.23 -0.88
C GLY A 26 17.52 13.10 -1.60
N PHE A 27 16.82 12.22 -0.86
CA PHE A 27 16.01 11.16 -1.47
C PHE A 27 14.79 11.69 -2.20
N ILE A 28 14.24 12.80 -1.74
CA ILE A 28 13.06 13.43 -2.34
C ILE A 28 13.56 14.54 -3.25
N GLN A 29 13.60 14.27 -4.56
CA GLN A 29 13.80 15.31 -5.56
C GLN A 29 12.45 15.82 -6.03
N LEU A 30 12.35 17.14 -6.19
CA LEU A 30 11.16 17.82 -6.72
C LEU A 30 11.42 18.43 -8.11
N ASP A 31 12.66 18.40 -8.59
CA ASP A 31 13.07 18.97 -9.87
C ASP A 31 13.95 18.00 -10.67
N ASP A 32 13.86 18.08 -11.99
CA ASP A 32 14.69 17.26 -12.90
C ASP A 32 16.11 17.80 -13.09
N THR A 33 16.35 19.04 -12.66
CA THR A 33 17.58 19.79 -12.95
C THR A 33 18.67 19.65 -11.90
N SER A 34 18.36 19.16 -10.71
CA SER A 34 19.36 18.84 -9.71
C SER A 34 20.11 17.57 -10.15
N GLY A 35 21.23 17.78 -10.86
CA GLY A 35 22.12 16.71 -11.29
C GLY A 35 22.32 15.73 -10.15
N SER A 36 22.10 14.44 -10.43
CA SER A 36 22.04 13.36 -9.45
C SER A 36 23.28 13.36 -8.57
N GLY A 37 23.21 14.12 -7.47
CA GLY A 37 24.27 14.20 -6.50
C GLY A 37 24.32 12.83 -5.87
N SER A 38 25.28 12.01 -6.28
CA SER A 38 25.72 10.84 -5.54
C SER A 38 26.36 11.33 -4.24
N ASP A 39 25.56 11.99 -3.40
CA ASP A 39 26.02 12.47 -2.14
C ASP A 39 26.22 11.21 -1.31
N ARG A 40 27.47 10.98 -0.88
CA ARG A 40 27.89 9.78 -0.13
C ARG A 40 27.03 9.50 1.11
N TRP A 41 26.25 10.50 1.53
CA TRP A 41 25.32 10.45 2.66
C TRP A 41 23.91 9.98 2.32
N ASN A 42 23.55 9.88 1.03
CA ASN A 42 22.21 9.48 0.62
C ASN A 42 21.89 8.07 1.18
N LEU A 43 22.62 7.03 0.74
CA LEU A 43 22.43 5.66 1.25
C LEU A 43 22.35 5.53 2.79
N PRO A 44 23.32 6.02 3.59
CA PRO A 44 23.26 5.86 5.05
C PRO A 44 22.08 6.59 5.69
N LEU A 45 21.69 7.78 5.18
CA LEU A 45 20.49 8.48 5.68
C LEU A 45 19.21 7.74 5.28
N GLY A 46 19.18 7.11 4.11
CA GLY A 46 18.05 6.28 3.68
C GLY A 46 17.85 5.07 4.58
N TYR A 47 18.94 4.37 4.89
CA TYR A 47 18.91 3.27 5.86
C TYR A 47 18.48 3.74 7.25
N LEU A 48 18.97 4.90 7.71
CA LEU A 48 18.58 5.45 8.99
C LEU A 48 17.07 5.79 9.03
N ALA A 49 16.55 6.41 7.97
CA ALA A 49 15.13 6.70 7.85
C ALA A 49 14.28 5.42 7.85
N LEU A 50 14.73 4.39 7.14
CA LEU A 50 14.06 3.08 7.12
C LEU A 50 14.03 2.45 8.52
N VAL A 51 15.15 2.48 9.25
CA VAL A 51 15.22 1.96 10.63
C VAL A 51 14.27 2.73 11.55
N LEU A 52 14.23 4.05 11.45
CA LEU A 52 13.31 4.89 12.25
C LEU A 52 11.83 4.53 11.97
N ALA A 53 11.46 4.41 10.69
CA ALA A 53 10.11 4.00 10.29
C ALA A 53 9.78 2.57 10.76
N ALA A 54 10.73 1.64 10.62
CA ALA A 54 10.58 0.26 11.07
C ALA A 54 10.40 0.17 12.60
N CYS A 55 11.11 0.99 13.38
CA CYS A 55 10.95 1.07 14.84
C CYS A 55 9.58 1.63 15.28
N ALA A 56 8.93 2.45 14.46
CA ALA A 56 7.59 2.98 14.77
C ALA A 56 6.52 1.88 14.77
N VAL A 57 6.67 0.84 13.94
CA VAL A 57 5.71 -0.27 13.80
C VAL A 57 5.55 -1.07 15.11
N PRO A 58 6.58 -1.70 15.69
CA PRO A 58 6.45 -2.48 16.91
C PRO A 58 6.02 -1.61 18.11
N LEU A 59 6.37 -0.32 18.10
CA LEU A 59 5.93 0.63 19.13
C LEU A 59 4.41 0.88 19.07
N ALA A 60 3.83 0.85 17.87
CA ALA A 60 2.40 1.08 17.65
C ALA A 60 1.54 -0.17 17.91
N LEU A 61 2.07 -1.38 17.70
CA LEU A 61 1.32 -2.65 17.80
C LEU A 61 0.53 -2.86 19.10
N PRO A 62 1.05 -2.54 20.31
CA PRO A 62 0.37 -2.86 21.56
C PRO A 62 -0.92 -2.08 21.79
N THR A 63 -1.10 -0.94 21.13
CA THR A 63 -2.26 -0.07 21.37
C THR A 63 -3.03 0.19 20.08
N ARG A 64 -4.33 -0.09 20.09
CA ARG A 64 -5.19 0.13 18.90
C ARG A 64 -5.17 1.58 18.41
N ALA A 65 -5.07 2.54 19.34
CA ALA A 65 -5.01 3.96 19.01
C ALA A 65 -3.73 4.31 18.23
N ALA A 66 -2.54 3.97 18.75
CA ALA A 66 -1.28 4.25 18.06
C ALA A 66 -1.19 3.50 16.73
N ARG A 67 -1.64 2.24 16.69
CA ARG A 67 -1.68 1.43 15.46
C ARG A 67 -2.51 2.09 14.37
N ARG A 68 -3.72 2.56 14.71
CA ARG A 68 -4.60 3.27 13.77
C ARG A 68 -4.05 4.62 13.35
N ALA A 69 -3.49 5.39 14.28
CA ALA A 69 -2.91 6.69 13.98
C ALA A 69 -1.71 6.57 13.03
N LEU A 70 -0.79 5.64 13.31
CA LEU A 70 0.35 5.37 12.45
C LEU A 70 -0.11 4.86 11.08
N GLY A 71 -1.03 3.88 11.05
CA GLY A 71 -1.56 3.34 9.81
C GLY A 71 -2.25 4.40 8.94
N ALA A 72 -3.09 5.25 9.53
CA ALA A 72 -3.72 6.37 8.84
C ALA A 72 -2.70 7.39 8.32
N SER A 73 -1.64 7.66 9.08
CA SER A 73 -0.57 8.58 8.66
C SER A 73 0.21 8.03 7.47
N LEU A 74 0.50 6.72 7.45
CA LEU A 74 1.13 6.06 6.31
C LEU A 74 0.22 6.09 5.06
N LEU A 75 -1.08 5.87 5.22
CA LEU A 75 -2.03 5.98 4.11
C LEU A 75 -2.12 7.41 3.57
N GLY A 76 -2.16 8.41 4.46
CA GLY A 76 -2.10 9.82 4.06
C GLY A 76 -0.81 10.14 3.31
N LEU A 77 0.33 9.65 3.81
CA LEU A 77 1.63 9.80 3.14
C LEU A 77 1.63 9.16 1.75
N ALA A 78 1.08 7.96 1.58
CA ALA A 78 0.98 7.31 0.29
C ALA A 78 0.15 8.14 -0.72
N VAL A 79 -0.97 8.73 -0.28
CA VAL A 79 -1.76 9.64 -1.12
C VAL A 79 -0.95 10.87 -1.50
N VAL A 80 -0.22 11.48 -0.56
CA VAL A 80 0.64 12.64 -0.85
C VAL A 80 1.71 12.27 -1.88
N ILE A 81 2.40 11.14 -1.71
CA ILE A 81 3.41 10.66 -2.66
C ILE A 81 2.81 10.44 -4.05
N ALA A 82 1.64 9.80 -4.14
CA ALA A 82 0.95 9.56 -5.42
C ALA A 82 0.53 10.86 -6.12
N VAL A 83 -0.02 11.82 -5.36
CA VAL A 83 -0.41 13.14 -5.90
C VAL A 83 0.82 13.90 -6.39
N LEU A 84 1.91 13.90 -5.63
CA LEU A 84 3.16 14.55 -6.03
C LEU A 84 3.74 13.91 -7.30
N GLY A 85 3.79 12.58 -7.37
CA GLY A 85 4.27 11.86 -8.56
C GLY A 85 3.42 12.08 -9.81
N TRP A 86 2.16 12.49 -9.67
CA TRP A 86 1.30 12.85 -10.80
C TRP A 86 1.34 14.35 -11.16
N SER A 87 1.64 15.21 -10.18
CA SER A 87 1.57 16.67 -10.34
C SER A 87 2.93 17.31 -10.62
N VAL A 88 4.02 16.61 -10.36
CA VAL A 88 5.38 17.12 -10.46
C VAL A 88 6.21 16.14 -11.29
N ASP A 89 6.50 16.50 -12.54
CA ASP A 89 7.21 15.64 -13.50
C ASP A 89 8.57 15.16 -12.98
N GLY A 90 9.25 15.98 -12.15
CA GLY A 90 10.53 15.65 -11.54
C GLY A 90 10.46 14.97 -10.16
N PHE A 91 9.27 14.61 -9.67
CA PHE A 91 9.15 13.95 -8.37
C PHE A 91 9.62 12.49 -8.45
N ARG A 92 10.77 12.21 -7.83
CA ARG A 92 11.34 10.87 -7.78
C ARG A 92 12.00 10.59 -6.44
N PHE A 93 11.93 9.32 -6.02
CA PHE A 93 12.75 8.79 -4.95
C PHE A 93 14.08 8.32 -5.53
N VAL A 94 15.17 8.99 -5.18
CA VAL A 94 16.52 8.65 -5.66
C VAL A 94 17.11 7.54 -4.79
N TYR A 95 16.67 6.30 -5.00
CA TYR A 95 17.29 5.12 -4.38
C TYR A 95 17.99 4.23 -5.44
N GLY A 96 17.49 4.24 -6.69
CA GLY A 96 18.08 3.55 -7.84
C GLY A 96 17.71 4.19 -9.18
N SER A 97 18.23 3.63 -10.27
CA SER A 97 18.11 4.19 -11.62
C SER A 97 16.77 3.87 -12.34
N HIS A 98 15.81 3.25 -11.65
CA HIS A 98 14.59 2.72 -12.28
C HIS A 98 13.33 3.37 -11.70
N GLU A 99 12.42 3.81 -12.58
CA GLU A 99 11.14 4.46 -12.24
C GLU A 99 10.19 3.58 -11.41
N GLY A 100 10.39 2.25 -11.40
CA GLY A 100 9.54 1.30 -10.68
C GLY A 100 9.65 1.33 -9.15
N GLU A 101 10.71 1.92 -8.59
CA GLU A 101 10.96 1.91 -7.15
C GLU A 101 9.96 2.76 -6.36
N LEU A 102 9.51 3.89 -6.94
CA LEU A 102 8.47 4.74 -6.35
C LEU A 102 7.17 3.96 -6.15
N ASN A 103 6.77 3.20 -7.17
CA ASN A 103 5.55 2.41 -7.13
C ASN A 103 5.64 1.31 -6.06
N LEU A 104 6.79 0.64 -5.94
CA LEU A 104 7.03 -0.35 -4.89
C LEU A 104 6.96 0.28 -3.50
N LEU A 105 7.56 1.45 -3.29
CA LEU A 105 7.50 2.17 -2.01
C LEU A 105 6.06 2.51 -1.64
N VAL A 106 5.28 3.08 -2.58
CA VAL A 106 3.86 3.40 -2.36
C VAL A 106 3.08 2.14 -1.98
N VAL A 107 3.28 1.03 -2.69
CA VAL A 107 2.62 -0.25 -2.38
C VAL A 107 2.97 -0.71 -0.97
N VAL A 108 4.26 -0.71 -0.59
CA VAL A 108 4.69 -1.12 0.76
C VAL A 108 4.09 -0.23 1.84
N VAL A 109 4.14 1.10 1.66
CA VAL A 109 3.57 2.07 2.61
C VAL A 109 2.06 1.88 2.75
N VAL A 110 1.33 1.66 1.65
CA VAL A 110 -0.11 1.36 1.67
C VAL A 110 -0.38 0.05 2.42
N LEU A 111 0.34 -1.03 2.10
CA LEU A 111 0.15 -2.33 2.75
C LEU A 111 0.39 -2.26 4.26
N VAL A 112 1.47 -1.61 4.70
CA VAL A 112 1.77 -1.40 6.12
C VAL A 112 0.71 -0.49 6.76
N GLY A 113 0.31 0.58 6.07
CA GLY A 113 -0.73 1.50 6.52
C GLY A 113 -2.07 0.80 6.77
N VAL A 114 -2.52 -0.02 5.80
CA VAL A 114 -3.73 -0.85 5.92
C VAL A 114 -3.58 -1.89 7.03
N ALA A 115 -2.45 -2.61 7.12
CA ALA A 115 -2.22 -3.61 8.16
C ALA A 115 -2.37 -3.04 9.58
N LEU A 116 -1.91 -1.79 9.77
CA LEU A 116 -1.97 -1.12 11.06
C LEU A 116 -3.33 -0.48 11.34
N ALA A 117 -3.93 0.18 10.35
CA ALA A 117 -5.20 0.88 10.50
C ALA A 117 -6.41 -0.06 10.52
N ALA A 118 -6.37 -1.10 9.69
CA ALA A 118 -7.51 -1.97 9.50
C ALA A 118 -7.65 -2.96 10.68
N PRO A 119 -8.89 -3.35 11.00
CA PRO A 119 -9.12 -4.57 11.75
C PRO A 119 -8.49 -5.75 10.99
N ILE A 120 -7.85 -6.70 11.70
CA ILE A 120 -7.12 -7.85 11.11
C ILE A 120 -7.93 -8.55 10.01
N ARG A 121 -9.24 -8.70 10.20
CA ARG A 121 -10.16 -9.26 9.19
C ARG A 121 -10.10 -8.56 7.83
N PHE A 122 -10.07 -7.23 7.80
CA PHE A 122 -9.99 -6.46 6.57
C PHE A 122 -8.61 -6.53 5.94
N PHE A 123 -7.56 -6.64 6.75
CA PHE A 123 -6.22 -6.93 6.23
C PHE A 123 -6.18 -8.29 5.53
N VAL A 124 -6.72 -9.34 6.17
CA VAL A 124 -6.82 -10.68 5.55
C VAL A 124 -7.64 -10.63 4.27
N TYR A 125 -8.81 -9.98 4.29
CA TYR A 125 -9.63 -9.80 3.10
C TYR A 125 -8.88 -9.07 1.98
N GLY A 126 -8.17 -8.00 2.31
CA GLY A 126 -7.36 -7.25 1.35
C GLY A 126 -6.25 -8.10 0.75
N VAL A 127 -5.51 -8.86 1.56
CA VAL A 127 -4.45 -9.76 1.10
C VAL A 127 -5.01 -10.84 0.17
N VAL A 128 -6.13 -11.47 0.53
CA VAL A 128 -6.77 -12.49 -0.31
C VAL A 128 -7.23 -11.92 -1.64
N VAL A 129 -7.88 -10.75 -1.64
CA VAL A 129 -8.34 -10.09 -2.88
C VAL A 129 -7.17 -9.63 -3.72
N LEU A 130 -6.10 -9.10 -3.12
CA LEU A 130 -4.89 -8.71 -3.84
C LEU A 130 -4.24 -9.91 -4.51
N ALA A 131 -4.06 -11.01 -3.78
CA ALA A 131 -3.50 -12.24 -4.31
C ALA A 131 -4.35 -12.80 -5.46
N ALA A 132 -5.68 -12.80 -5.30
CA ALA A 132 -6.60 -13.20 -6.37
C ALA A 132 -6.50 -12.28 -7.61
N THR A 133 -6.40 -10.96 -7.40
CA THR A 133 -6.27 -9.98 -8.47
C THR A 133 -4.98 -10.17 -9.27
N VAL A 134 -3.84 -10.38 -8.57
CA VAL A 134 -2.54 -10.66 -9.22
C VAL A 134 -2.59 -11.99 -9.96
N ALA A 135 -3.15 -13.04 -9.36
CA ALA A 135 -3.29 -14.33 -10.01
C ALA A 135 -4.17 -14.24 -11.28
N SER A 136 -5.26 -13.49 -11.23
CA SER A 136 -6.13 -13.24 -12.40
C SER A 136 -5.43 -12.41 -13.48
N PHE A 137 -4.62 -11.43 -13.11
CA PHE A 137 -3.78 -10.70 -14.07
C PHE A 137 -2.85 -11.64 -14.83
N LEU A 138 -2.07 -12.43 -14.10
CA LEU A 138 -1.08 -13.34 -14.68
C LEU A 138 -1.75 -14.41 -15.54
N ALA A 139 -2.89 -14.94 -15.10
CA ALA A 139 -3.66 -15.92 -15.87
C ALA A 139 -4.24 -15.31 -17.16
N GLY A 140 -4.76 -14.07 -17.11
CA GLY A 140 -5.28 -13.37 -18.28
C GLY A 140 -4.18 -13.08 -19.31
N ALA A 141 -3.04 -12.54 -18.84
CA ALA A 141 -1.90 -12.26 -19.71
C ALA A 141 -1.33 -13.55 -20.35
N ALA A 142 -1.18 -14.62 -19.57
CA ALA A 142 -0.71 -15.91 -20.07
C ALA A 142 -1.67 -16.51 -21.11
N ARG A 143 -2.98 -16.45 -20.85
CA ARG A 143 -4.00 -16.93 -21.78
C ARG A 143 -3.90 -16.21 -23.13
N TYR A 144 -3.85 -14.88 -23.13
CA TYR A 144 -3.77 -14.11 -24.37
C TYR A 144 -2.49 -14.41 -25.16
N ALA A 145 -1.35 -14.50 -24.46
CA ALA A 145 -0.08 -14.84 -25.08
C ALA A 145 -0.17 -16.17 -25.82
N THR A 146 -0.69 -17.22 -25.18
CA THR A 146 -0.82 -18.54 -25.81
C THR A 146 -1.82 -18.60 -26.98
N SER A 147 -2.81 -17.70 -27.02
CA SER A 147 -3.84 -17.75 -28.07
C SER A 147 -3.54 -16.85 -29.27
N ASN A 148 -2.77 -15.78 -29.09
CA ASN A 148 -2.59 -14.74 -30.13
C ASN A 148 -1.13 -14.46 -30.49
N CYS A 149 -0.14 -14.89 -29.69
CA CYS A 149 1.28 -14.63 -29.98
C CYS A 149 2.00 -15.78 -30.70
N ASP A 150 1.37 -16.95 -30.83
CA ASP A 150 1.99 -18.12 -31.47
C ASP A 150 1.76 -18.16 -33.00
N ASP A 151 1.04 -17.19 -33.58
CA ASP A 151 0.72 -17.15 -35.01
C ASP A 151 1.86 -16.48 -35.80
N PRO A 152 2.57 -17.20 -36.70
CA PRO A 152 3.78 -16.69 -37.35
C PRO A 152 3.53 -15.56 -38.38
N ASP A 153 2.28 -15.32 -38.78
CA ASP A 153 1.91 -14.41 -39.87
C ASP A 153 1.56 -12.98 -39.40
N TRP A 154 1.34 -12.77 -38.09
CA TRP A 154 1.02 -11.46 -37.53
C TRP A 154 2.22 -10.99 -36.71
N GLY A 155 2.77 -9.82 -37.04
CA GLY A 155 3.94 -9.25 -36.39
C GLY A 155 3.69 -8.98 -34.90
N ALA A 156 3.85 -10.00 -34.05
CA ALA A 156 3.98 -9.98 -32.60
C ALA A 156 3.32 -8.79 -31.87
N GLU A 157 2.01 -8.56 -32.04
CA GLU A 157 1.26 -7.58 -31.24
C GLU A 157 0.95 -8.15 -29.83
N CYS A 158 1.99 -8.62 -29.14
CA CYS A 158 1.90 -9.16 -27.78
C CYS A 158 1.71 -8.08 -26.71
N ASP A 159 1.75 -6.80 -27.10
CA ASP A 159 1.54 -5.66 -26.21
C ASP A 159 0.15 -5.67 -25.57
N LEU A 160 -0.84 -6.29 -26.23
CA LEU A 160 -2.21 -6.42 -25.72
C LEU A 160 -2.36 -7.45 -24.58
N ALA A 161 -1.38 -8.33 -24.35
CA ALA A 161 -1.44 -9.31 -23.26
C ALA A 161 -1.57 -8.65 -21.88
N GLY A 162 -0.90 -7.51 -21.69
CA GLY A 162 -0.99 -6.73 -20.46
C GLY A 162 -2.40 -6.13 -20.26
N LEU A 163 -3.03 -5.67 -21.34
CA LEU A 163 -4.38 -5.10 -21.30
C LEU A 163 -5.43 -6.16 -20.93
N GLU A 164 -5.36 -7.35 -21.53
CA GLU A 164 -6.26 -8.44 -21.16
C GLU A 164 -6.04 -8.87 -19.70
N GLY A 165 -4.79 -9.02 -19.27
CA GLY A 165 -4.47 -9.28 -17.86
C GLY A 165 -5.11 -8.25 -16.93
N LEU A 166 -5.04 -6.96 -17.27
CA LEU A 166 -5.64 -5.87 -16.49
C LEU A 166 -7.17 -6.01 -16.38
N LEU A 167 -7.82 -6.43 -17.46
CA LEU A 167 -9.28 -6.64 -17.50
C LEU A 167 -9.70 -7.78 -16.56
N TRP A 168 -8.98 -8.91 -16.57
CA TRP A 168 -9.22 -10.03 -15.66
C TRP A 168 -8.97 -9.66 -14.19
N ALA A 169 -7.90 -8.91 -13.92
CA ALA A 169 -7.65 -8.36 -12.58
C ALA A 169 -8.78 -7.44 -12.11
N GLY A 170 -9.27 -6.55 -12.97
CA GLY A 170 -10.40 -5.67 -12.66
C GLY A 170 -11.65 -6.45 -12.25
N VAL A 171 -11.99 -7.50 -13.00
CA VAL A 171 -13.13 -8.38 -12.67
C VAL A 171 -12.93 -9.06 -11.31
N ALA A 172 -11.75 -9.63 -11.06
CA ALA A 172 -11.42 -10.29 -9.79
C ALA A 172 -11.52 -9.34 -8.59
N LEU A 173 -11.04 -8.10 -8.75
CA LEU A 173 -11.14 -7.07 -7.72
C LEU A 173 -12.59 -6.71 -7.39
N VAL A 174 -13.44 -6.51 -8.40
CA VAL A 174 -14.87 -6.17 -8.22
C VAL A 174 -15.61 -7.31 -7.51
N LEU A 175 -15.40 -8.55 -7.96
CA LEU A 175 -16.02 -9.73 -7.33
C LEU A 175 -15.53 -9.92 -5.89
N GLY A 176 -14.23 -9.77 -5.65
CA GLY A 176 -13.62 -9.82 -4.33
C GLY A 176 -14.23 -8.78 -3.37
N ALA A 177 -14.36 -7.54 -3.82
CA ALA A 177 -15.00 -6.47 -3.06
C ALA A 177 -16.47 -6.79 -2.73
N ALA A 178 -17.24 -7.29 -3.72
CA ALA A 178 -18.64 -7.67 -3.52
C ALA A 178 -18.81 -8.78 -2.46
N VAL A 179 -17.93 -9.80 -2.48
CA VAL A 179 -17.93 -10.88 -1.48
C VAL A 179 -17.63 -10.33 -0.09
N ILE A 180 -16.62 -9.46 0.06
CA ILE A 180 -16.28 -8.85 1.35
C ILE A 180 -17.48 -8.07 1.91
N ILE A 181 -18.12 -7.24 1.08
CA ILE A 181 -19.31 -6.48 1.47
C ILE A 181 -20.42 -7.42 1.93
N ALA A 182 -20.71 -8.49 1.18
CA ALA A 182 -21.73 -9.46 1.54
C ALA A 182 -21.44 -10.16 2.88
N LEU A 183 -20.18 -10.54 3.13
CA LEU A 183 -19.76 -11.16 4.39
C LEU A 183 -19.94 -10.21 5.58
N GLU A 184 -19.55 -8.95 5.43
CA GLU A 184 -19.69 -7.95 6.50
C GLU A 184 -21.16 -7.60 6.77
N VAL A 185 -21.99 -7.46 5.73
CA VAL A 185 -23.44 -7.24 5.88
C VAL A 185 -24.08 -8.42 6.61
N ARG A 186 -23.74 -9.66 6.24
CA ARG A 186 -24.26 -10.87 6.91
C ARG A 186 -23.87 -10.91 8.38
N ARG A 187 -22.61 -10.58 8.70
CA ARG A 187 -22.11 -10.55 10.07
C ARG A 187 -22.79 -9.46 10.91
N TRP A 188 -23.01 -8.29 10.35
CA TRP A 188 -23.71 -7.22 11.05
C TRP A 188 -25.17 -7.60 11.34
N ARG A 189 -25.84 -8.24 10.39
CA ARG A 189 -27.21 -8.77 10.58
C ARG A 189 -27.25 -9.82 11.69
N SER A 190 -26.30 -10.75 11.73
CA SER A 190 -26.28 -11.79 12.77
C SER A 190 -26.01 -11.23 14.17
N GLN A 191 -25.15 -10.20 14.29
CA GLN A 191 -24.90 -9.52 15.56
C GLN A 191 -26.16 -8.80 16.07
N ARG A 192 -26.89 -8.11 15.18
CA ARG A 192 -28.15 -7.45 15.55
C ARG A 192 -29.21 -8.44 16.04
N ALA A 193 -29.36 -9.58 15.37
CA ALA A 193 -30.29 -10.61 15.79
C ALA A 193 -29.93 -11.15 17.19
N ALA A 194 -28.64 -11.42 17.45
CA ALA A 194 -28.18 -11.90 18.75
C ALA A 194 -28.41 -10.88 19.88
N SER A 195 -28.16 -9.59 19.63
CA SER A 195 -28.42 -8.53 20.62
C SER A 195 -29.91 -8.38 20.92
N ALA A 196 -30.78 -8.46 19.91
CA ALA A 196 -32.23 -8.37 20.10
C ALA A 196 -32.78 -9.54 20.94
N SER A 197 -32.27 -10.77 20.71
CA SER A 197 -32.65 -11.93 21.53
C SER A 197 -32.20 -11.80 22.98
N ALA A 198 -31.01 -11.24 23.24
CA ALA A 198 -30.50 -11.04 24.60
C ALA A 198 -31.29 -10.00 25.39
N GLU A 199 -31.80 -8.95 24.73
CA GLU A 199 -32.64 -7.93 25.35
C GLU A 199 -34.04 -8.47 25.66
N ALA A 200 -34.61 -9.32 24.79
CA ALA A 200 -35.92 -9.95 25.02
C ALA A 200 -35.95 -10.95 26.21
N THR A 201 -34.78 -11.44 26.63
CA THR A 201 -34.66 -12.35 27.79
C THR A 201 -34.39 -11.64 29.12
N ARG A 202 -34.26 -10.31 29.14
CA ARG A 202 -34.13 -9.50 30.36
C ARG A 202 -35.48 -8.94 30.80
#